data_AF-A0A3D3EXB6-F1
#
_entry.id   AF-A0A3D3EXB6-F1
#
_cell.length_a   1.000
_cell.length_b   1.000
_cell.length_c   1.000
_cell.angle_alpha   90.00
_cell.angle_beta   90.00
_cell.angle_gamma   90.00
#
_symmetry.space_group_name_H-M   'P 1'
#
loop_
_entity.id
_entity.type
_entity.pdbx_description
1 polymer ?
#
loop_
_entity_poly.entity_id
_entity_poly.type
_entity_poly.pdbx_seq_one_letter_code
_entity_poly.pdbx_strand_id
1 'polypeptide(L)'
;DSLGMVVLGYDSTLKVTMEDMITHSAAVRRGAPDKYIITDMPYMSYHLDSRETRVNASRLVREGGANAVKLEGGANSRLQAIRDIVDMEIPVCAH
;
A
#
# COMPACT_ATOMS: atom_id res chain seq x y z
N ASP A 1 -6.33 2.05 3.79
CA ASP A 1 -6.03 3.40 4.32
C ASP A 1 -7.08 3.89 5.33
N SER A 2 -8.26 3.26 5.40
CA SER A 2 -9.34 3.55 6.37
C SER A 2 -8.91 3.68 7.84
N LEU A 3 -7.77 3.11 8.23
CA LEU A 3 -7.14 3.32 9.55
C LEU A 3 -6.95 4.81 9.88
N GLY A 4 -6.80 5.68 8.87
CA GLY A 4 -6.71 7.12 9.08
C GLY A 4 -7.90 7.64 9.87
N MET A 5 -9.11 7.18 9.56
CA MET A 5 -10.34 7.61 10.22
C MET A 5 -10.60 6.81 11.50
N VAL A 6 -10.53 5.47 11.43
CA VAL A 6 -11.02 4.61 12.51
C VAL A 6 -9.98 4.31 13.60
N VAL A 7 -8.70 4.58 13.34
CA VAL A 7 -7.60 4.39 14.30
C VAL A 7 -6.94 5.71 14.67
N LEU A 8 -6.59 6.54 13.67
CA LEU A 8 -5.83 7.78 13.89
C LEU A 8 -6.70 9.02 14.12
N GLY A 9 -8.02 8.92 13.89
CA GLY A 9 -8.95 10.01 14.10
C GLY A 9 -8.85 11.16 13.09
N TYR A 10 -8.26 10.91 11.91
CA TYR A 10 -8.30 11.85 10.80
C TYR A 10 -9.72 12.00 10.25
N ASP A 11 -9.99 13.17 9.68
CA ASP A 11 -11.22 13.51 8.98
C ASP A 11 -11.37 12.79 7.63
N SER A 12 -10.27 12.30 7.06
CA SER A 12 -10.22 11.55 5.80
C SER A 12 -8.98 10.67 5.71
N THR A 13 -8.93 9.76 4.74
CA THR A 13 -7.76 8.91 4.50
C THR A 13 -6.60 9.64 3.80
N LEU A 14 -6.82 10.86 3.28
CA LEU A 14 -5.80 11.64 2.56
C LEU A 14 -4.57 12.02 3.40
N LYS A 15 -4.72 12.01 4.74
CA LYS A 15 -3.63 12.32 5.68
C LYS A 15 -2.76 11.11 6.03
N VAL A 16 -3.17 9.91 5.63
CA VAL A 16 -2.43 8.67 5.93
C VAL A 16 -1.12 8.64 5.16
N THR A 17 -0.03 8.35 5.86
CA THR A 17 1.31 8.30 5.29
C THR A 17 1.78 6.87 5.01
N MET A 18 2.90 6.74 4.29
CA MET A 18 3.58 5.45 4.13
C MET A 18 3.98 4.85 5.48
N GLU A 19 4.43 5.66 6.43
CA GLU A 19 4.87 5.19 7.75
C GLU A 19 3.70 4.66 8.58
N ASP A 20 2.52 5.28 8.47
CA ASP A 20 1.30 4.77 9.10
C ASP A 20 0.97 3.37 8.57
N MET A 21 0.98 3.20 7.25
CA MET A 21 0.67 1.92 6.61
C MET A 21 1.72 0.84 6.93
N ILE A 22 3.01 1.17 6.91
CA ILE A 22 4.10 0.24 7.24
C ILE A 22 3.97 -0.22 8.69
N THR A 23 3.81 0.70 9.63
CA THR A 23 3.72 0.41 11.07
C THR A 23 2.54 -0.51 11.38
N HIS A 24 1.37 -0.22 10.81
CA HIS A 24 0.18 -1.03 11.01
C HIS A 24 0.29 -2.39 10.32
N SER A 25 0.80 -2.43 9.09
CA SER A 25 1.03 -3.70 8.37
C SER A 25 1.98 -4.62 9.14
N ALA A 26 3.08 -4.08 9.68
CA ALA A 26 4.04 -4.85 10.47
C ALA A 26 3.41 -5.38 11.76
N ALA A 27 2.53 -4.59 12.39
CA ALA A 27 1.76 -5.05 13.55
C ALA A 27 0.81 -6.21 13.19
N VAL A 28 0.11 -6.12 12.06
CA VAL A 28 -0.75 -7.20 11.56
C VAL A 28 0.06 -8.46 11.26
N ARG A 29 1.23 -8.35 10.60
CA ARG A 29 2.11 -9.51 10.35
C ARG A 29 2.51 -10.22 11.63
N ARG A 30 2.86 -9.48 12.69
CA ARG A 30 3.18 -10.09 14.00
C ARG A 30 1.98 -10.79 14.64
N GLY A 31 0.77 -10.27 14.46
CA GLY A 31 -0.46 -10.86 15.00
C GLY A 31 -1.06 -12.00 14.17
N ALA A 32 -0.74 -12.06 12.87
CA ALA A 32 -1.29 -13.02 11.91
C ALA A 32 -0.20 -13.57 10.98
N PRO A 33 0.78 -14.32 11.51
CA PRO A 33 1.99 -14.72 10.77
C PRO A 33 1.70 -15.56 9.52
N ASP A 34 0.64 -16.38 9.55
CA ASP A 34 0.32 -17.34 8.48
C ASP A 34 -0.83 -16.86 7.56
N LYS A 35 -1.24 -15.60 7.65
CA LYS A 35 -2.31 -15.04 6.83
C LYS A 35 -1.76 -14.25 5.65
N TYR A 36 -2.56 -14.22 4.59
CA TYR A 36 -2.32 -13.39 3.42
C TYR A 36 -2.72 -11.94 3.74
N ILE A 37 -1.74 -11.04 3.76
CA ILE A 37 -1.93 -9.63 4.14
C ILE A 37 -1.87 -8.77 2.89
N ILE A 38 -2.95 -8.04 2.65
CA ILE A 38 -3.00 -6.97 1.65
C ILE A 38 -2.87 -5.64 2.39
N THR A 39 -1.88 -4.84 2.01
CA THR A 39 -1.65 -3.52 2.61
C THR A 39 -1.91 -2.43 1.59
N ASP A 40 -2.67 -1.42 1.99
CA ASP A 40 -3.01 -0.32 1.10
C ASP A 40 -1.82 0.60 0.83
N MET A 41 -1.66 1.03 -0.42
CA MET A 41 -0.80 2.15 -0.74
C MET A 41 -1.57 3.45 -0.42
N PRO A 42 -1.06 4.33 0.46
CA PRO A 42 -1.76 5.56 0.82
C PRO A 42 -1.78 6.55 -0.32
N TYR A 43 -2.65 7.56 -0.23
CA TYR A 43 -2.76 8.62 -1.24
C TYR A 43 -1.40 9.25 -1.58
N MET A 44 -1.23 9.67 -2.84
CA MET A 44 0.03 10.16 -3.43
C MET A 44 1.21 9.18 -3.52
N SER A 45 1.23 8.04 -2.80
CA SER A 45 2.38 7.11 -2.82
C SER A 45 2.58 6.34 -4.13
N TYR A 46 1.64 6.40 -5.06
CA TYR A 46 1.64 5.72 -6.36
C TYR A 46 1.15 6.59 -7.52
N HIS A 47 1.13 7.92 -7.33
CA HIS A 47 0.48 8.86 -8.26
C HIS A 47 1.43 9.62 -9.17
N LEU A 48 2.70 9.75 -8.78
CA LEU A 48 3.66 10.65 -9.42
C LEU A 48 4.50 9.92 -10.46
N ASP A 49 5.52 9.17 -10.02
CA ASP A 49 6.42 8.46 -10.91
C ASP A 49 6.54 6.96 -10.59
N SER A 50 6.96 6.21 -11.62
CA SER A 50 7.11 4.75 -11.59
C SER A 50 8.13 4.28 -10.55
N ARG A 51 9.23 5.01 -10.37
CA ARG A 51 10.28 4.63 -9.42
C ARG A 51 9.77 4.80 -7.99
N GLU A 52 9.16 5.93 -7.66
CA GLU A 52 8.57 6.17 -6.34
C GLU A 52 7.49 5.13 -6.02
N THR A 53 6.59 4.86 -6.97
CA THR A 53 5.54 3.83 -6.83
C THR A 53 6.13 2.47 -6.47
N ARG A 54 7.13 2.02 -7.23
CA ARG A 54 7.85 0.76 -7.01
C ARG A 54 8.57 0.73 -5.67
N VAL A 55 9.24 1.82 -5.29
CA VAL A 55 9.90 1.92 -3.99
C VAL A 55 8.86 1.78 -2.87
N ASN A 56 7.77 2.54 -2.92
CA ASN A 56 6.73 2.51 -1.89
C ASN A 56 6.07 1.13 -1.76
N ALA A 57 5.71 0.48 -2.88
CA ALA A 57 5.19 -0.88 -2.84
C ALA A 57 6.19 -1.87 -2.20
N SER A 58 7.47 -1.76 -2.55
CA SER A 58 8.52 -2.62 -1.97
C SER A 58 8.71 -2.41 -0.46
N ARG A 59 8.51 -1.18 0.05
CA ARG A 59 8.57 -0.89 1.49
C ARG A 59 7.43 -1.57 2.25
N LEU A 60 6.20 -1.57 1.71
CA LEU A 60 5.08 -2.27 2.36
C LEU A 60 5.31 -3.78 2.48
N VAL A 61 6.00 -4.38 1.52
CA VAL A 61 6.39 -5.80 1.58
C VAL A 61 7.54 -6.02 2.55
N ARG A 62 8.65 -5.29 2.39
CA ARG A 62 9.90 -5.52 3.14
C ARG A 62 9.84 -5.07 4.60
N GLU A 63 9.26 -3.89 4.84
CA GLU A 63 9.17 -3.28 6.17
C GLU A 63 7.83 -3.62 6.82
N GLY A 64 6.75 -3.61 6.03
CA GLY A 64 5.39 -3.88 6.51
C GLY A 64 5.00 -5.36 6.55
N GLY A 65 5.76 -6.26 5.92
CA GLY A 65 5.45 -7.70 5.88
C GLY A 65 4.20 -8.05 5.07
N ALA A 66 3.75 -7.18 4.16
CA ALA A 66 2.62 -7.43 3.28
C ALA A 66 2.91 -8.54 2.26
N ASN A 67 1.89 -9.30 1.86
CA ASN A 67 1.98 -10.25 0.74
C ASN A 67 1.56 -9.61 -0.59
N ALA A 68 0.74 -8.56 -0.53
CA ALA A 68 0.26 -7.82 -1.68
C ALA A 68 0.03 -6.35 -1.29
N VAL A 69 -0.06 -5.49 -2.29
CA VAL A 69 -0.45 -4.10 -2.11
C VAL A 69 -1.81 -3.81 -2.75
N LYS A 70 -2.58 -2.88 -2.18
CA LYS A 70 -3.79 -2.32 -2.80
C LYS A 70 -3.52 -0.91 -3.31
N LEU A 71 -4.04 -0.56 -4.48
CA LEU A 71 -4.09 0.83 -4.95
C LEU A 71 -5.39 1.10 -5.72
N GLU A 72 -5.79 2.37 -5.75
CA GLU A 72 -7.10 2.79 -6.25
C GLU A 72 -7.03 3.48 -7.60
N GLY A 73 -8.03 3.21 -8.43
CA GLY A 73 -8.30 3.94 -9.66
C GLY A 73 -8.07 3.14 -10.94
N GLY A 74 -8.73 3.57 -12.02
CA GLY A 74 -8.75 2.86 -13.31
C GLY A 74 -8.19 3.63 -14.51
N ALA A 75 -7.55 4.79 -14.27
CA ALA A 75 -6.93 5.56 -15.35
C ALA A 75 -5.70 4.84 -15.93
N ASN A 76 -5.30 5.18 -17.16
CA ASN A 76 -4.11 4.60 -17.81
C ASN A 76 -2.84 4.73 -16.95
N SER A 77 -2.69 5.82 -16.20
CA SER A 77 -1.58 6.00 -15.26
C SER A 77 -1.59 5.00 -14.11
N ARG A 78 -2.78 4.65 -13.59
CA ARG A 78 -2.94 3.62 -12.54
C ARG A 78 -2.73 2.21 -13.09
N LEU A 79 -3.21 1.92 -14.28
CA LEU A 79 -2.90 0.65 -14.95
C LEU A 79 -1.39 0.50 -15.18
N GLN A 80 -0.68 1.58 -15.49
CA GLN A 80 0.78 1.56 -15.60
C GLN A 80 1.44 1.31 -14.24
N ALA A 81 0.98 1.98 -13.16
CA ALA A 81 1.46 1.72 -11.81
C ALA A 81 1.28 0.24 -11.40
N ILE A 82 0.12 -0.36 -11.70
CA ILE A 82 -0.13 -1.79 -11.46
C ILE A 82 0.88 -2.65 -12.21
N ARG A 83 1.12 -2.39 -13.51
CA ARG A 83 2.13 -3.13 -14.30
C ARG A 83 3.52 -3.00 -13.68
N ASP A 84 3.94 -1.79 -13.34
CA ASP A 84 5.27 -1.52 -12.78
C ASP A 84 5.50 -2.25 -11.44
N ILE A 85 4.43 -2.39 -10.62
CA ILE A 85 4.48 -3.14 -9.35
C ILE A 85 4.47 -4.66 -9.59
N VAL A 86 3.66 -5.14 -10.54
CA VAL A 86 3.63 -6.58 -10.88
C VAL A 86 4.96 -7.02 -11.52
N ASP A 87 5.60 -6.16 -12.30
CA ASP A 87 6.92 -6.42 -12.93
C ASP A 87 8.05 -6.61 -11.90
N MET A 88 7.87 -6.14 -10.66
CA MET A 88 8.77 -6.42 -9.53
C MET A 88 8.28 -7.56 -8.63
N GLU A 89 7.39 -8.40 -9.15
CA GLU A 89 6.85 -9.61 -8.50
C GLU A 89 6.04 -9.34 -7.23
N ILE A 90 5.48 -8.13 -7.09
CA ILE A 90 4.57 -7.78 -5.99
C ILE A 90 3.12 -7.96 -6.46
N PRO A 91 2.32 -8.83 -5.84
CA PRO A 91 0.90 -8.96 -6.14
C PRO A 91 0.12 -7.68 -5.85
N VAL A 92 -0.83 -7.36 -6.72
CA VAL A 92 -1.65 -6.15 -6.62
C VAL A 92 -3.12 -6.49 -6.52
N CYS A 93 -3.79 -5.89 -5.54
CA CYS A 93 -5.23 -5.80 -5.46
C CYS A 93 -5.67 -4.44 -6.03
N ALA A 94 -6.40 -4.44 -7.14
CA ALA A 94 -6.97 -3.21 -7.68
C ALA A 94 -8.27 -2.86 -6.95
N HIS A 95 -8.46 -1.57 -6.69
CA HIS A 95 -9.73 -0.99 -6.25
C HIS A 95 -10.26 -0.05 -7.32
#